data_AF-A0A354SNR5-F1
#
_entry.id   AF-A0A354SNR5-F1
#
_cell.length_a   1.000
_cell.length_b   1.000
_cell.length_c   1.000
_cell.angle_alpha   90.00
_cell.angle_beta   90.00
_cell.angle_gamma   90.00
#
_symmetry.space_group_name_H-M   'P 1'
#
loop_
_entity.id
_entity.type
_entity.pdbx_description
1 polymer ?
#
loop_
_entity_poly.entity_id
_entity_poly.type
_entity_poly.pdbx_seq_one_letter_code
_entity_poly.pdbx_strand_id
1 'polypeptide(L)'
;MAVEIKELTKRSENYAQWYQDLVLKADLAENSAVRGCMVIKPYGYAIWERMQRVLDDMFKETGHTNAYFPLFIPKSYLSKEADHVEGFAKECAVVTHYRLKTSPDGKGVVVDPDAKLEEELIVRPTSETIIWSTY
;
A
#
# COMPACT_ATOMS: atom_id res chain seq x y z
N MET A 1 28.63 -12.88 -1.15
CA MET A 1 29.77 -11.94 -1.13
C MET A 1 29.27 -10.64 -0.56
N ALA A 2 29.90 -10.08 0.47
CA ALA A 2 29.52 -8.76 0.97
C ALA A 2 29.82 -7.74 -0.13
N VAL A 3 28.80 -7.01 -0.57
CA VAL A 3 28.99 -5.89 -1.51
C VAL A 3 29.69 -4.79 -0.72
N GLU A 4 30.90 -4.44 -1.13
CA GLU A 4 31.63 -3.33 -0.53
C GLU A 4 30.89 -2.03 -0.87
N ILE A 5 30.24 -1.43 0.14
CA ILE A 5 29.41 -0.25 -0.05
C ILE A 5 30.32 0.97 -0.23
N LYS A 6 30.63 1.31 -1.49
CA LYS A 6 31.36 2.54 -1.80
C LYS A 6 30.54 3.77 -1.39
N GLU A 7 31.16 4.62 -0.57
CA GLU A 7 30.74 5.99 -0.17
C GLU A 7 29.30 6.12 0.36
N LEU A 8 29.03 5.68 1.59
CA LEU A 8 27.81 6.05 2.31
C LEU A 8 27.91 7.49 2.83
N THR A 9 26.87 8.30 2.61
CA THR A 9 26.75 9.61 3.28
C THR A 9 26.81 9.44 4.79
N LYS A 10 27.55 10.28 5.51
CA LYS A 10 27.58 10.15 6.98
C LYS A 10 26.22 10.52 7.56
N ARG A 11 25.72 9.67 8.45
CA ARG A 11 24.44 9.86 9.15
C ARG A 11 24.35 11.23 9.86
N SER A 12 25.44 11.72 10.42
CA SER A 12 25.52 13.01 11.14
C SER A 12 25.48 14.23 10.21
N GLU A 13 25.83 14.07 8.93
CA GLU A 13 25.91 15.17 7.96
C GLU A 13 24.58 15.33 7.22
N ASN A 14 23.99 14.21 6.78
CA ASN A 14 22.69 14.21 6.13
C ASN A 14 21.97 12.87 6.36
N TYR A 15 21.07 12.85 7.34
CA TYR A 15 20.33 11.64 7.72
C TYR A 15 19.42 11.12 6.59
N ALA A 16 18.75 12.03 5.87
CA ALA A 16 17.83 11.65 4.81
C ALA A 16 18.56 10.93 3.67
N GLN A 17 19.68 11.49 3.22
CA GLN A 17 20.50 10.87 2.17
C GLN A 17 21.15 9.57 2.67
N TRP A 18 21.67 9.56 3.91
CA TRP A 18 22.22 8.34 4.52
C TRP A 18 21.20 7.18 4.52
N TYR A 19 19.95 7.46 4.87
CA TYR A 19 18.88 6.44 4.86
C TYR A 19 18.61 5.92 3.45
N GLN A 20 18.49 6.82 2.46
CA GLN A 20 18.30 6.42 1.06
C GLN A 20 19.48 5.61 0.52
N ASP A 21 20.71 6.04 0.80
CA ASP A 21 21.92 5.31 0.43
C ASP A 21 21.92 3.90 1.05
N LEU A 22 21.54 3.78 2.32
CA LEU A 22 21.50 2.49 3.02
C LEU A 22 20.47 1.56 2.39
N VAL A 23 19.23 2.03 2.18
CA VAL A 23 18.15 1.22 1.58
C VAL A 23 18.53 0.73 0.19
N LEU A 24 19.08 1.61 -0.65
CA LEU A 24 19.46 1.28 -2.03
C LEU A 24 20.70 0.38 -2.08
N LYS A 25 21.78 0.75 -1.37
CA LYS A 25 23.06 0.02 -1.46
C LYS A 25 23.05 -1.31 -0.73
N ALA A 26 22.17 -1.48 0.26
CA ALA A 26 21.93 -2.78 0.90
C ALA A 26 20.96 -3.66 0.09
N ASP A 27 20.46 -3.20 -1.07
CA ASP A 27 19.53 -3.94 -1.92
C ASP A 27 18.21 -4.30 -1.21
N LEU A 28 17.70 -3.39 -0.37
CA LEU A 28 16.47 -3.60 0.41
C LEU A 28 15.21 -3.24 -0.39
N ALA A 29 15.24 -2.09 -1.07
CA ALA A 29 14.13 -1.60 -1.88
C ALA A 29 14.64 -0.66 -2.98
N GLU A 30 13.81 -0.42 -3.99
CA GLU A 30 14.07 0.54 -5.07
C GLU A 30 12.81 1.34 -5.39
N ASN A 31 12.98 2.52 -6.00
CA ASN A 31 11.85 3.38 -6.36
C ASN A 31 10.95 2.72 -7.40
N SER A 32 9.64 2.82 -7.21
CA SER A 32 8.66 2.43 -8.22
C SER A 32 8.43 3.55 -9.23
N ALA A 33 7.88 3.19 -10.40
CA ALA A 33 7.34 4.17 -11.35
C ALA A 33 6.11 4.92 -10.80
N VAL A 34 5.46 4.38 -9.76
CA VAL A 34 4.33 5.00 -9.08
C VAL A 34 4.83 5.85 -7.91
N ARG A 35 4.47 7.14 -7.92
CA ARG A 35 4.86 8.09 -6.86
C ARG A 35 4.42 7.59 -5.49
N GLY A 36 5.34 7.61 -4.52
CA GLY A 36 5.07 7.18 -3.15
C GLY A 36 5.10 5.65 -2.97
N CYS A 37 5.36 4.89 -4.02
CA CYS A 37 5.53 3.44 -3.95
C CYS A 37 7.00 3.04 -4.13
N MET A 38 7.33 1.86 -3.62
CA MET A 38 8.65 1.22 -3.77
C MET A 38 8.47 -0.26 -4.12
N VAL A 39 9.44 -0.81 -4.84
CA VAL A 39 9.58 -2.26 -4.99
C VAL A 39 10.47 -2.73 -3.83
N ILE A 40 9.91 -3.54 -2.93
CA ILE A 40 10.68 -4.16 -1.85
C ILE A 40 11.39 -5.38 -2.43
N LYS A 41 12.72 -5.38 -2.38
CA LYS A 41 13.56 -6.43 -2.98
C LYS A 41 13.63 -7.65 -2.07
N PRO A 42 14.10 -8.83 -2.56
CA PRO A 42 14.09 -10.06 -1.77
C PRO A 42 14.74 -9.92 -0.39
N TYR A 43 15.83 -9.17 -0.27
CA TYR A 43 16.48 -8.98 1.03
C TYR A 43 15.63 -8.14 2.00
N GLY A 44 15.01 -7.05 1.53
CA GLY A 44 14.08 -6.25 2.33
C GLY A 44 12.82 -7.02 2.70
N TYR A 45 12.28 -7.80 1.77
CA TYR A 45 11.07 -8.58 1.99
C TYR A 45 11.30 -9.73 2.98
N ALA A 46 12.49 -10.36 2.95
CA ALA A 46 12.86 -11.39 3.93
C ALA A 46 12.90 -10.86 5.38
N ILE A 47 13.24 -9.59 5.57
CA ILE A 47 13.17 -8.95 6.90
C ILE A 47 11.71 -8.83 7.34
N TRP A 48 10.84 -8.35 6.44
CA TRP A 48 9.40 -8.25 6.68
C TRP A 48 8.77 -9.61 7.02
N GLU A 49 9.07 -10.66 6.24
CA GLU A 49 8.55 -12.01 6.48
C GLU A 49 8.91 -12.56 7.87
N ARG A 50 10.13 -12.26 8.35
CA ARG A 50 10.57 -12.65 9.70
C ARG A 50 9.81 -11.89 10.77
N MET A 51 9.64 -10.57 10.61
CA MET A 51 8.87 -9.75 11.55
C MET A 51 7.41 -10.21 11.60
N GLN A 52 6.79 -10.41 10.43
CA GLN A 52 5.42 -10.87 10.31
C GLN A 52 5.23 -12.22 11.01
N ARG A 53 6.13 -13.18 10.81
CA ARG A 53 6.04 -14.51 11.44
C ARG A 53 6.08 -14.42 12.97
N VAL A 54 7.03 -13.67 13.52
CA VAL A 54 7.15 -13.51 14.97
C VAL A 54 5.88 -12.90 15.57
N LEU A 55 5.34 -11.85 14.94
CA LEU A 55 4.10 -11.22 15.41
C LEU A 55 2.89 -12.16 15.26
N ASP A 56 2.79 -12.88 14.14
CA ASP A 56 1.72 -13.84 13.88
C ASP A 56 1.69 -14.97 14.91
N ASP A 57 2.86 -15.50 15.30
CA ASP A 57 2.97 -16.51 16.36
C ASP A 57 2.48 -15.94 17.71
N MET A 58 2.90 -14.72 18.07
CA MET A 58 2.45 -14.04 19.30
C MET A 58 0.94 -13.76 19.32
N PHE A 59 0.34 -13.40 18.18
CA PHE A 59 -1.11 -13.19 18.08
C PHE A 59 -1.87 -14.50 18.26
N LYS A 60 -1.37 -15.60 17.70
CA LYS A 60 -1.98 -16.93 17.86
C LYS A 60 -1.88 -17.45 19.29
N GLU A 61 -0.78 -17.21 19.99
CA GLU A 61 -0.62 -17.54 21.42
C GLU A 61 -1.69 -16.87 22.30
N THR A 62 -2.22 -15.73 21.87
CA THR A 62 -3.25 -14.97 22.57
C THR A 62 -4.67 -15.20 22.02
N GLY A 63 -4.84 -16.20 21.15
CA GLY A 63 -6.15 -16.63 20.65
C GLY A 63 -6.69 -15.84 19.45
N HIS A 64 -5.89 -14.96 18.84
CA HIS A 64 -6.30 -14.24 17.63
C HIS A 64 -6.27 -15.16 16.40
N THR A 65 -7.13 -14.88 15.43
CA THR A 65 -7.20 -15.61 14.17
C THR A 65 -7.09 -14.65 13.00
N ASN A 66 -6.25 -15.00 12.03
CA ASN A 66 -6.11 -14.21 10.81
C ASN A 66 -7.37 -14.29 9.95
N ALA A 67 -7.78 -13.15 9.41
CA ALA A 67 -8.86 -13.03 8.44
C ALA A 67 -8.44 -12.07 7.33
N TYR A 68 -9.07 -12.18 6.16
CA TYR A 68 -8.84 -11.28 5.05
C TYR A 68 -10.15 -10.64 4.61
N PHE A 69 -10.23 -9.32 4.78
CA PHE A 69 -11.35 -8.50 4.31
C PHE A 69 -11.02 -7.88 2.95
N PRO A 70 -12.04 -7.54 2.13
CA PRO A 70 -11.84 -6.92 0.82
C PRO A 70 -10.93 -5.68 0.86
N LEU A 71 -10.17 -5.49 -0.23
CA LEU A 71 -9.34 -4.29 -0.44
C LEU A 71 -10.19 -3.03 -0.65
N PHE A 72 -11.33 -3.19 -1.31
CA PHE A 72 -12.21 -2.09 -1.71
C PHE A 72 -13.35 -1.94 -0.72
N ILE A 73 -13.61 -0.70 -0.31
CA ILE A 73 -14.67 -0.33 0.63
C ILE A 73 -15.67 0.60 -0.09
N PRO A 74 -16.99 0.35 -0.02
CA PRO A 74 -17.98 1.29 -0.55
C PRO A 74 -17.83 2.67 0.10
N LYS A 75 -17.88 3.75 -0.69
CA LYS A 75 -17.77 5.13 -0.16
C LYS A 75 -18.78 5.41 0.96
N SER A 76 -19.98 4.82 0.87
CA SER A 76 -21.02 4.92 1.89
C SER A 76 -20.61 4.36 3.25
N TYR A 77 -19.72 3.36 3.30
CA TYR A 77 -19.26 2.76 4.55
C TYR A 77 -18.28 3.69 5.26
N LEU A 78 -17.37 4.31 4.49
CA LEU A 78 -16.46 5.32 5.03
C LEU A 78 -17.21 6.53 5.58
N SER A 79 -18.32 6.92 4.93
CA SER A 79 -19.14 8.07 5.31
C SER A 79 -19.95 7.87 6.60
N LYS A 80 -20.10 6.63 7.09
CA LYS A 80 -20.82 6.32 8.33
C LYS A 80 -20.00 6.60 9.58
N GLU A 81 -18.67 6.67 9.46
CA GLU A 81 -17.76 6.97 10.57
C GLU A 81 -17.27 8.42 10.47
N ALA A 82 -18.17 9.37 10.74
CA ALA A 82 -17.93 10.81 10.58
C ALA A 82 -16.64 11.31 11.26
N ASP A 83 -16.28 10.74 12.42
CA ASP A 83 -15.08 11.10 13.17
C ASP A 83 -13.78 10.63 12.48
N HIS A 84 -13.84 9.56 11.68
CA HIS A 84 -12.71 9.03 10.91
C HIS A 84 -12.59 9.66 9.51
N VAL A 85 -13.68 10.20 8.97
CA VAL A 85 -13.73 10.79 7.62
C VAL A 85 -12.78 11.98 7.45
N GLU A 86 -12.69 12.88 8.44
CA GLU A 86 -11.86 14.09 8.29
C GLU A 86 -10.37 13.78 8.15
N GLY A 87 -9.90 12.72 8.81
CA GLY A 87 -8.50 12.27 8.75
C GLY A 87 -8.17 11.50 7.46
N PHE A 88 -9.02 10.57 7.05
CA PHE A 88 -8.71 9.66 5.94
C PHE A 88 -9.14 10.17 4.57
N ALA A 89 -10.16 11.01 4.47
CA ALA A 89 -10.76 11.39 3.18
C ALA A 89 -9.76 12.08 2.23
N LYS A 90 -8.74 12.76 2.75
CA LYS A 90 -7.76 13.49 1.93
C LYS A 90 -6.71 12.59 1.25
N GLU A 91 -6.54 11.35 1.70
CA GLU A 91 -5.45 10.47 1.27
C GLU A 91 -5.93 9.19 0.57
N CYS A 92 -7.25 9.04 0.39
CA CYS A 92 -7.83 7.84 -0.19
C CYS A 92 -7.76 7.80 -1.72
N ALA A 93 -7.29 6.68 -2.28
CA ALA A 93 -7.44 6.37 -3.69
C ALA A 93 -8.88 5.89 -3.99
N VAL A 94 -9.50 6.46 -5.02
CA VAL A 94 -10.91 6.21 -5.37
C VAL A 94 -11.02 5.54 -6.74
N VAL A 95 -11.65 4.37 -6.77
CA VAL A 95 -12.01 3.65 -7.99
C VAL A 95 -13.40 4.10 -8.44
N THR A 96 -13.47 4.63 -9.66
CA THR A 96 -14.69 5.22 -10.23
C THR A 96 -15.26 4.45 -11.42
N HIS A 97 -14.47 3.58 -12.05
CA HIS A 97 -14.84 2.83 -13.24
C HIS A 97 -14.32 1.38 -13.15
N TYR A 98 -15.08 0.41 -13.67
CA TYR A 98 -14.73 -1.01 -13.59
C TYR A 98 -14.11 -1.60 -14.87
N ARG A 99 -14.04 -0.83 -15.95
CA ARG A 99 -13.55 -1.30 -17.26
C ARG A 99 -12.73 -0.25 -17.99
N LEU A 100 -11.72 -0.75 -18.72
CA LEU A 100 -11.00 -0.02 -19.76
C LEU A 100 -11.45 -0.50 -21.14
N LYS A 101 -11.39 0.37 -22.14
CA LYS A 101 -11.58 0.00 -23.56
C LYS A 101 -10.36 0.40 -24.39
N THR A 102 -10.19 -0.23 -25.55
CA THR A 102 -9.16 0.16 -26.51
C THR A 102 -9.37 1.61 -26.90
N SER A 103 -8.28 2.38 -26.91
CA SER A 103 -8.29 3.77 -27.36
C SER A 103 -8.78 3.87 -28.81
N PRO A 104 -9.57 4.90 -29.18
CA PRO A 104 -10.03 5.09 -30.56
C PRO A 104 -8.90 5.20 -31.59
N ASP A 105 -7.71 5.64 -31.17
CA ASP A 105 -6.51 5.72 -32.00
C ASP A 105 -5.72 4.39 -32.11
N GLY A 106 -6.19 3.33 -31.45
CA GLY A 106 -5.58 2.00 -31.43
C GLY A 106 -4.27 1.89 -30.65
N LYS A 107 -3.83 2.94 -29.94
CA LYS A 107 -2.50 3.00 -29.31
C LYS A 107 -2.51 2.77 -27.79
N GLY A 108 -3.50 2.07 -27.27
CA GLY A 108 -3.54 1.71 -25.85
C GLY A 108 -4.96 1.51 -25.33
N VAL A 109 -5.14 1.81 -24.05
CA VAL A 109 -6.42 1.70 -23.35
C VAL A 109 -6.82 3.02 -22.70
N VAL A 110 -8.11 3.30 -22.67
CA VAL A 110 -8.71 4.45 -21.99
C VAL A 110 -9.77 3.95 -21.03
N VAL A 111 -10.06 4.75 -19.99
CA VAL A 111 -11.20 4.50 -19.11
C VAL A 111 -12.47 4.54 -19.95
N ASP A 112 -13.33 3.54 -19.81
CA ASP A 112 -14.60 3.52 -20.52
C ASP A 112 -15.63 4.38 -19.75
N PRO A 113 -16.09 5.52 -20.32
CA PRO A 113 -17.00 6.42 -19.61
C PRO A 113 -18.34 5.77 -19.24
N ASP A 114 -18.78 4.77 -20.02
CA ASP A 114 -20.02 4.03 -19.80
C ASP A 114 -19.88 2.95 -18.70
N ALA A 115 -18.66 2.71 -18.22
CA ALA A 115 -18.36 1.75 -17.16
C ALA A 115 -18.17 2.41 -15.80
N LYS A 116 -18.80 3.58 -15.59
CA LYS A 116 -18.82 4.25 -14.29
C LYS A 116 -19.55 3.38 -13.26
N LEU A 117 -18.98 3.26 -12.06
CA LEU A 117 -19.61 2.55 -10.96
C LEU A 117 -20.83 3.32 -10.43
N GLU A 118 -21.86 2.60 -10.00
CA GLU A 118 -23.03 3.19 -9.32
C GLU A 118 -22.62 3.86 -7.99
N GLU A 119 -21.64 3.28 -7.30
CA GLU A 119 -21.01 3.80 -6.10
C GLU A 119 -19.48 3.71 -6.24
N GLU A 120 -18.76 4.77 -5.88
CA GLU A 120 -17.30 4.71 -5.85
C GLU A 120 -16.78 3.75 -4.78
N LEU A 121 -15.70 3.06 -5.12
CA LEU A 121 -15.00 2.18 -4.21
C LEU A 121 -13.68 2.82 -3.75
N ILE A 122 -13.40 2.73 -2.46
CA ILE A 122 -12.19 3.27 -1.84
C ILE A 122 -11.18 2.14 -1.65
N VAL A 123 -9.93 2.35 -2.06
CA VAL A 123 -8.83 1.49 -1.63
C VAL A 123 -8.65 1.71 -0.13
N ARG A 124 -8.88 0.68 0.69
CA ARG A 124 -8.94 0.83 2.14
C ARG A 124 -7.69 1.53 2.70
N PRO A 125 -7.83 2.67 3.41
CA PRO A 125 -6.73 3.23 4.20
C PRO A 125 -6.58 2.46 5.53
N THR A 126 -7.71 1.95 6.03
CA THR A 126 -7.83 1.11 7.21
C THR A 126 -9.10 0.24 7.09
N SER A 127 -9.28 -0.78 7.93
CA SER A 127 -10.30 -1.84 7.72
C SER A 127 -11.49 -1.81 8.68
N GLU A 128 -11.56 -0.88 9.63
CA GLU A 128 -12.60 -0.79 10.66
C GLU A 128 -14.01 -0.81 10.03
N THR A 129 -14.28 0.10 9.10
CA THR A 129 -15.60 0.23 8.45
C THR A 129 -16.06 -1.02 7.70
N ILE A 130 -15.14 -1.79 7.09
CA ILE A 130 -15.49 -3.04 6.39
C ILE A 130 -15.62 -4.22 7.36
N ILE A 131 -14.87 -4.21 8.46
CA ILE A 131 -14.97 -5.22 9.51
C ILE A 131 -16.30 -5.05 10.26
N TRP A 132 -16.61 -3.84 10.75
CA TRP A 132 -17.83 -3.53 11.51
C TRP A 132 -19.12 -3.62 10.70
N SER A 133 -19.05 -3.59 9.37
CA SER A 133 -20.23 -3.83 8.53
C SER A 133 -20.51 -5.32 8.29
N THR A 134 -19.52 -6.18 8.56
CA THR A 134 -19.65 -7.64 8.41
C THR A 134 -20.18 -8.29 9.70
N TYR A 135 -20.03 -7.63 10.85
CA TYR A 135 -20.48 -8.08 12.17
C TYR A 135 -21.63 -7.23 12.70
#